data_AF-U2EDX5-F1
#
_entry.id   AF-U2EDX5-F1
#
_cell.length_a   1.000
_cell.length_b   1.000
_cell.length_c   1.000
_cell.angle_alpha   90.00
_cell.angle_beta   90.00
_cell.angle_gamma   90.00
#
_symmetry.space_group_name_H-M   'P 1'
#
loop_
_entity.id
_entity.type
_entity.pdbx_description
1 polymer ?
#
loop_
_entity_poly.entity_id
_entity_poly.type
_entity_poly.pdbx_seq_one_letter_code
_entity_poly.pdbx_strand_id
1 'polypeptide(L)' 'MNFMDKKEMKALQGVDYAALTQEQERKLRQFEAKFNEEFGEDFNILVMDKVKENK' A
#
# COMPACT_ATOMS: atom_id res chain seq x y z
N MET A 1 -9.18 15.29 -6.23
CA MET A 1 -8.84 14.01 -5.57
C MET A 1 -9.99 13.05 -5.81
N ASN A 2 -9.90 12.20 -6.82
CA ASN A 2 -10.89 11.14 -7.02
C ASN A 2 -10.59 10.04 -6.00
N PHE A 3 -11.45 10.00 -4.99
CA PHE A 3 -11.50 8.93 -4.01
C PHE A 3 -11.68 7.61 -4.74
N MET A 4 -10.79 6.65 -4.47
CA MET A 4 -10.96 5.24 -4.84
C MET A 4 -12.41 4.81 -4.61
N ASP A 5 -12.95 4.04 -5.54
CA ASP A 5 -14.36 3.68 -5.55
C ASP A 5 -14.73 3.00 -4.22
N LYS A 6 -15.89 3.31 -3.65
CA LYS A 6 -16.29 2.85 -2.28
C LYS A 6 -16.19 1.34 -2.12
N LYS A 7 -16.27 0.59 -3.23
CA LYS A 7 -16.16 -0.85 -3.30
C LYS A 7 -14.72 -1.34 -3.07
N GLU A 8 -13.73 -0.61 -3.58
CA GLU A 8 -12.31 -0.90 -3.41
C GLU A 8 -11.84 -0.54 -1.99
N MET A 9 -12.31 0.59 -1.45
CA MET A 9 -12.04 0.94 -0.05
C MET A 9 -12.64 -0.08 0.94
N LYS A 10 -13.79 -0.69 0.63
CA LYS A 10 -14.36 -1.78 1.45
C LYS A 10 -13.49 -3.05 1.42
N ALA A 11 -12.83 -3.35 0.31
CA ALA A 11 -11.92 -4.49 0.22
C ALA A 11 -10.65 -4.27 1.06
N LEU A 12 -10.22 -3.01 1.20
CA LEU A 12 -9.07 -2.61 2.00
C LEU A 12 -9.35 -2.57 3.52
N GLN A 13 -10.60 -2.46 3.95
CA GLN A 13 -10.99 -2.42 5.38
C GLN A 13 -10.78 -3.75 6.13
N GLY A 14 -10.70 -4.87 5.42
CA GLY A 14 -10.51 -6.21 6.00
C GLY A 14 -9.06 -6.71 5.94
N VAL A 15 -8.11 -5.80 5.67
CA VAL A 15 -6.71 -6.13 5.45
C VAL A 15 -5.90 -5.82 6.71
N ASP A 16 -5.15 -6.81 7.18
CA ASP A 16 -4.13 -6.60 8.21
C ASP A 16 -2.91 -5.93 7.57
N TYR A 17 -2.77 -4.62 7.76
CA TYR A 17 -1.61 -3.88 7.28
C TYR A 17 -0.37 -4.26 8.09
N ALA A 18 0.73 -4.52 7.39
CA ALA A 18 1.98 -4.87 8.03
C ALA A 18 2.51 -3.70 8.86
N ALA A 19 2.87 -3.95 10.11
CA ALA A 19 3.54 -2.96 10.96
C ALA A 19 4.99 -2.78 10.50
N LEU A 20 5.24 -1.73 9.72
CA LEU A 20 6.58 -1.39 9.23
C LEU A 20 7.38 -0.64 10.30
N THR A 21 8.68 -0.88 10.34
CA THR A 21 9.60 0.00 11.08
C THR A 21 9.77 1.32 10.33
N GLN A 22 10.17 2.38 11.04
CA GLN A 22 10.40 3.69 10.45
C GLN A 22 11.40 3.66 9.27
N GLU A 23 12.42 2.79 9.33
CA GLU A 23 13.37 2.63 8.23
C GLU A 23 12.72 1.97 7.00
N GLN A 24 11.87 0.97 7.22
CA GLN A 24 11.14 0.29 6.13
C GLN A 24 10.14 1.24 5.46
N GLU A 25 9.39 2.01 6.24
CA GLU A 25 8.51 3.06 5.71
C GLU A 25 9.29 4.08 4.87
N ARG A 26 10.45 4.54 5.37
CA ARG A 26 11.30 5.48 4.63
C ARG A 26 11.75 4.92 3.28
N LYS A 27 12.17 3.65 3.25
CA LYS A 27 12.59 2.99 2.00
C LYS A 27 11.40 2.81 1.04
N LEU A 28 10.23 2.46 1.56
CA LEU A 28 9.01 2.30 0.75
C LEU A 28 8.63 3.63 0.08
N ARG A 29 8.62 4.74 0.82
CA ARG A 29 8.32 6.08 0.27
C ARG A 29 9.33 6.53 -0.78
N GLN A 30 10.62 6.22 -0.58
CA GLN A 30 11.65 6.52 -1.57
C GLN A 30 11.43 5.72 -2.88
N PHE A 31 11.02 4.47 -2.74
CA PHE A 31 10.69 3.63 -3.90
C PHE A 31 9.43 4.15 -4.62
N GLU A 32 8.34 4.43 -3.89
CA GLU A 32 7.11 5.04 -4.46
C GLU A 32 7.41 6.31 -5.23
N ALA A 33 8.18 7.23 -4.64
CA ALA A 33 8.50 8.50 -5.27
C ALA A 33 9.24 8.30 -6.60
N LYS A 34 10.26 7.41 -6.61
CA LYS A 34 11.02 7.10 -7.82
C LYS A 34 10.15 6.41 -8.88
N PHE A 35 9.31 5.46 -8.45
CA PHE A 35 8.41 4.75 -9.35
C PHE A 35 7.39 5.70 -10.00
N ASN A 36 6.75 6.58 -9.22
CA ASN A 36 5.78 7.53 -9.75
C ASN A 36 6.42 8.56 -10.70
N GLU A 37 7.67 8.98 -10.42
CA GLU A 37 8.43 9.85 -11.32
C GLU A 37 8.71 9.18 -12.67
N GLU A 38 9.06 7.89 -12.67
CA GLU A 38 9.37 7.13 -13.89
C GLU A 38 8.12 6.82 -14.74
N PHE A 39 6.99 6.54 -14.11
CA PHE A 39 5.78 6.08 -14.81
C PHE A 39 4.75 7.18 -15.08
N GLY A 40 4.90 8.37 -14.47
CA GLY A 40 4.02 9.53 -14.72
C GLY A 40 2.61 9.40 -14.15
N GLU A 41 2.38 8.40 -13.30
CA GLU A 41 1.12 8.17 -12.59
C GLU A 41 1.39 8.03 -11.09
N ASP A 42 0.44 8.51 -10.26
CA ASP A 42 0.55 8.43 -8.79
C ASP A 42 0.07 7.07 -8.28
N PHE A 43 1.01 6.14 -8.08
CA PHE A 43 0.74 4.88 -7.41
C PHE A 43 0.92 4.99 -5.89
N ASN A 44 0.09 4.25 -5.17
CA ASN A 44 0.24 4.01 -3.73
C ASN A 44 0.47 2.52 -3.50
N ILE A 45 1.51 2.19 -2.75
CA ILE A 45 1.91 0.83 -2.40
C ILE A 45 1.45 0.53 -0.98
N LEU A 46 0.73 -0.58 -0.84
CA LEU A 46 0.20 -1.07 0.43
C LEU A 46 0.92 -2.36 0.79
N VAL A 47 1.46 -2.44 2.02
CA VAL A 47 2.09 -3.65 2.56
C VAL A 47 1.15 -4.28 3.56
N MET A 48 0.87 -5.56 3.37
CA MET A 48 -0.11 -6.33 4.14
C MET A 48 0.58 -7.53 4.77
N ASP A 49 0.17 -7.90 5.97
CA ASP A 49 0.60 -9.14 6.59
C ASP A 49 0.06 -10.32 5.78
N LYS A 50 0.85 -11.40 5.76
CA LYS A 50 0.45 -12.61 5.05
C LYS A 50 -0.77 -13.19 5.76
N VAL A 51 -1.88 -13.31 5.03
CA VAL A 51 -3.09 -13.98 5.54
C VAL A 51 -2.69 -15.39 5.97
N LYS A 52 -2.83 -15.69 7.27
CA LYS A 52 -2.68 -17.05 7.77
C LYS A 52 -3.88 -17.84 7.25
N GLU A 53 -3.70 -18.61 6.18
CA GLU A 53 -4.68 -19.62 5.81
C GLU A 53 -4.79 -20.60 7.00
N ASN A 54 -5.92 -20.54 7.72
CA ASN A 54 -6.26 -21.55 8.72
C ASN A 54 -6.45 -22.88 7.97
N LYS A 55 -5.44 -23.76 8.07
CA LYS A 55 -5.55 -25.18 7.73
C LYS A 55 -6.06 -25.98 8.92
#